data_AF-A0A523XG97-F1
#
_entry.id   AF-A0A523XG97-F1
#
_cell.length_a   1.000
_cell.length_b   1.000
_cell.length_c   1.000
_cell.angle_alpha   90.00
_cell.angle_beta   90.00
_cell.angle_gamma   90.00
#
_symmetry.space_group_name_H-M   'P 1'
#
loop_
_entity.id
_entity.type
_entity.pdbx_description
1 polymer ?
#
loop_
_entity_poly.entity_id
_entity_poly.type
_entity_poly.pdbx_seq_one_letter_code
_entity_poly.pdbx_strand_id
1 'polypeptide(L)'
;MTKADTKKQELDLQDVLSLREELDELTSRIELAEQKKTAVKPEIYTKVKTDYEAKMNKIINKLAKRSDALRSEFERTRRSEAKVKDKSDALQDELEEIKFRYELGEYSQEEHDRLSEEKMSVIKTIGKEKATLEESSRVLSDILSRIDGALGPSEESAGVTPEGAAPEVEAEVTIAPEPAISKVSKPETEVPHTQTPLDDIAGELEAEMKEPETEELASDEKVSLSGPEPEEIGSELVSESKEEKELKCPNCGFTNMPDSWYCEKCGAELVQESKGGGAGPLHSPSARLRKTEAFL
;
A
#
# COMPACT_ATOMS: atom_id res chain seq x y z
N MET A 1 -0.99 6.24 4.30
CA MET A 1 -0.43 6.99 3.15
C MET A 1 -1.09 8.34 3.03
N THR A 2 -0.32 9.33 2.60
CA THR A 2 -0.74 10.73 2.46
C THR A 2 -1.11 11.05 1.02
N LYS A 3 -1.87 12.12 0.80
CA LYS A 3 -2.11 12.68 -0.54
C LYS A 3 -0.80 12.99 -1.30
N ALA A 4 0.28 13.24 -0.57
CA ALA A 4 1.61 13.46 -1.15
C ALA A 4 2.21 12.17 -1.72
N ASP A 5 1.99 11.03 -1.06
CA ASP A 5 2.49 9.74 -1.54
C ASP A 5 1.81 9.33 -2.86
N THR A 6 0.49 9.48 -2.95
CA THR A 6 -0.27 9.21 -4.19
C THR A 6 0.17 10.13 -5.33
N LYS A 7 0.36 11.43 -5.05
CA LYS A 7 0.84 12.39 -6.06
C LYS A 7 2.26 12.05 -6.54
N LYS A 8 3.13 11.60 -5.62
CA LYS A 8 4.47 11.13 -5.99
C LYS A 8 4.40 9.91 -6.90
N GLN A 9 3.54 8.93 -6.58
CA GLN A 9 3.35 7.73 -7.42
C GLN A 9 2.83 8.06 -8.82
N GLU A 10 1.92 9.02 -8.95
CA GLU A 10 1.42 9.50 -10.24
C GLU A 10 2.53 10.15 -11.09
N LEU A 11 3.35 11.00 -10.46
CA LEU A 11 4.55 11.56 -11.11
C LEU A 11 5.55 10.47 -11.49
N ASP A 12 5.72 9.47 -10.62
CA ASP A 12 6.56 8.30 -10.89
C ASP A 12 6.09 7.53 -12.12
N LEU A 13 4.78 7.34 -12.27
CA LEU A 13 4.21 6.71 -13.46
C LEU A 13 4.40 7.55 -14.72
N GLN A 14 4.10 8.85 -14.65
CA GLN A 14 4.21 9.74 -15.82
C GLN A 14 5.64 9.80 -16.35
N ASP A 15 6.63 9.89 -15.46
CA ASP A 15 8.03 9.89 -15.85
C ASP A 15 8.51 8.55 -16.43
N VAL A 16 7.99 7.42 -15.94
CA VAL A 16 8.30 6.11 -16.53
C VAL A 16 7.78 6.00 -17.96
N LEU A 17 6.55 6.48 -18.19
CA LEU A 17 5.93 6.47 -19.51
C LEU A 17 6.70 7.34 -20.50
N SER A 18 7.12 8.55 -20.09
CA SER A 18 7.90 9.44 -20.96
C SER A 18 9.27 8.85 -21.32
N LEU A 19 9.98 8.27 -20.35
CA LEU A 19 11.27 7.62 -20.60
C LEU A 19 11.13 6.41 -21.53
N ARG A 20 10.03 5.66 -21.44
CA ARG A 20 9.74 4.55 -22.37
C ARG A 20 9.48 5.05 -23.78
N GLU A 21 8.67 6.09 -23.94
CA GLU A 21 8.39 6.68 -25.26
C GLU A 21 9.67 7.20 -25.92
N GLU A 22 10.55 7.87 -25.15
CA GLU A 22 11.87 8.28 -25.63
C GLU A 22 12.75 7.09 -26.04
N LEU A 23 12.68 5.96 -25.32
CA LEU A 23 13.40 4.73 -25.66
C LEU A 23 12.90 4.12 -26.97
N ASP A 24 11.58 4.04 -27.16
CA ASP A 24 10.95 3.53 -28.37
C ASP A 24 11.30 4.40 -29.60
N GLU A 25 11.33 5.72 -29.42
CA GLU A 25 11.72 6.67 -30.46
C GLU A 25 13.20 6.51 -30.87
N LEU A 26 14.11 6.36 -29.89
CA LEU A 26 15.52 6.12 -30.16
C LEU A 26 15.76 4.77 -30.83
N THR A 27 15.05 3.73 -30.40
CA THR A 27 15.10 2.40 -31.00
C THR A 27 14.70 2.47 -32.48
N SER A 28 13.56 3.11 -32.77
CA SER A 28 13.07 3.33 -34.14
C SER A 28 14.08 4.11 -35.01
N ARG A 29 14.76 5.11 -34.43
CA ARG A 29 15.81 5.88 -35.14
C ARG A 29 17.04 5.03 -35.46
N ILE A 30 17.45 4.16 -34.54
CA ILE A 30 18.59 3.25 -34.76
C ILE A 30 18.25 2.24 -35.85
N GLU A 31 17.04 1.66 -35.83
CA GLU A 31 16.57 0.75 -36.89
C GLU A 31 16.57 1.43 -38.26
N LEU A 32 16.07 2.67 -38.34
CA LEU A 32 16.07 3.45 -39.58
C LEU A 32 17.49 3.75 -40.06
N ALA A 33 18.42 4.03 -39.14
CA ALA A 33 19.83 4.22 -39.46
C ALA A 33 20.46 2.93 -40.01
N GLU A 34 20.09 1.75 -39.48
CA GLU A 34 20.54 0.45 -39.98
C GLU A 34 20.04 0.18 -41.40
N GLN A 35 18.75 0.45 -41.68
CA GLN A 35 18.17 0.29 -43.02
C GLN A 35 18.86 1.18 -44.07
N LYS A 36 19.33 2.36 -43.67
CA LYS A 36 19.99 3.34 -44.55
C LYS A 36 21.52 3.26 -44.55
N LYS A 37 22.10 2.27 -43.88
CA LYS A 37 23.54 2.11 -43.68
C LYS A 37 24.37 2.17 -44.96
N THR A 38 23.87 1.57 -46.05
CA THR A 38 24.56 1.53 -47.36
C THR A 38 24.44 2.83 -48.16
N ALA A 39 23.51 3.71 -47.80
CA ALA A 39 23.28 4.99 -48.48
C ALA A 39 24.21 6.11 -47.99
N VAL A 40 24.96 5.88 -46.91
CA VAL A 40 25.86 6.85 -46.29
C VAL A 40 27.26 6.27 -46.13
N LYS A 41 28.25 7.13 -45.89
CA LYS A 41 29.61 6.68 -45.60
C LYS A 41 29.63 5.87 -44.29
N PRO A 42 30.40 4.77 -44.19
CA PRO A 42 30.47 3.94 -42.99
C PRO A 42 30.78 4.74 -41.71
N GLU A 43 31.75 5.65 -41.77
CA GLU A 43 32.14 6.50 -40.63
C GLU A 43 30.99 7.38 -40.10
N ILE A 44 30.16 7.91 -41.00
CA ILE A 44 29.03 8.77 -40.64
C ILE A 44 27.92 7.92 -39.98
N TYR A 45 27.61 6.76 -40.57
CA TYR A 45 26.65 5.83 -39.96
C TYR A 45 27.10 5.40 -38.56
N THR A 46 28.36 4.98 -38.40
CA THR A 46 28.89 4.55 -37.10
C THR A 46 28.78 5.66 -36.07
N LYS A 47 29.20 6.89 -36.41
CA LYS A 47 29.10 8.03 -35.50
C LYS A 47 27.65 8.28 -35.05
N VAL A 48 26.72 8.38 -36.00
CA VAL A 48 25.31 8.66 -35.71
C VAL A 48 24.67 7.55 -34.89
N LYS A 49 24.95 6.28 -35.22
CA LYS A 49 24.45 5.13 -34.46
C LYS A 49 24.98 5.15 -33.02
N THR A 50 26.28 5.33 -32.84
CA THR A 50 26.90 5.42 -31.49
C THR A 50 26.32 6.58 -30.67
N ASP A 51 26.03 7.73 -31.30
CA ASP A 51 25.40 8.86 -30.62
C ASP A 51 23.98 8.52 -30.13
N TYR A 52 23.18 7.79 -30.93
CA TYR A 52 21.85 7.34 -30.53
C TYR A 52 21.90 6.23 -29.47
N GLU A 53 22.80 5.25 -29.61
CA GLU A 53 23.02 4.20 -28.61
C GLU A 53 23.46 4.80 -27.26
N ALA A 54 24.34 5.80 -27.27
CA ALA A 54 24.74 6.50 -26.05
C ALA A 54 23.58 7.23 -25.38
N LYS A 55 22.65 7.80 -26.15
CA LYS A 55 21.41 8.39 -25.61
C LYS A 55 20.48 7.32 -25.04
N MET A 56 20.28 6.22 -25.77
CA MET A 56 19.44 5.11 -25.34
C MET A 56 19.95 4.50 -24.03
N ASN A 57 21.25 4.26 -23.92
CA ASN A 57 21.88 3.77 -22.70
C ASN A 57 21.70 4.71 -21.51
N LYS A 58 21.68 6.04 -21.73
CA LYS A 58 21.37 6.99 -20.64
C LYS A 58 19.93 6.83 -20.14
N ILE A 59 18.98 6.58 -21.04
CA ILE A 59 17.57 6.37 -20.68
C ILE A 59 17.40 5.03 -19.96
N ILE A 60 17.99 3.95 -20.47
CA ILE A 60 17.99 2.63 -19.82
C ILE A 60 18.52 2.74 -18.39
N ASN A 61 19.64 3.45 -18.18
CA ASN A 61 20.19 3.67 -16.84
C ASN A 61 19.26 4.49 -15.93
N LYS A 62 18.51 5.46 -16.47
CA LYS A 62 17.49 6.19 -15.70
C LYS A 62 16.33 5.28 -15.31
N LEU A 63 15.83 4.47 -16.24
CA LEU A 63 14.76 3.50 -16.00
C LEU A 63 15.17 2.46 -14.96
N ALA A 64 16.39 1.91 -15.05
CA ALA A 64 16.91 0.94 -14.09
C ALA A 64 16.97 1.52 -12.66
N LYS A 65 17.57 2.72 -12.50
CA LYS A 65 17.64 3.40 -11.20
C LYS A 65 16.26 3.68 -10.62
N ARG A 66 15.29 4.06 -11.46
CA ARG A 66 13.92 4.29 -11.01
C ARG A 66 13.22 2.99 -10.63
N SER A 67 13.45 1.91 -11.39
CA SER A 67 12.95 0.57 -11.07
C SER A 67 13.41 0.11 -9.69
N ASP A 68 14.70 0.24 -9.39
CA ASP A 68 15.25 -0.17 -8.09
C ASP A 68 14.66 0.63 -6.91
N ALA A 69 14.47 1.94 -7.11
CA ALA A 69 13.82 2.80 -6.13
C ALA A 69 12.35 2.38 -5.89
N LEU A 70 11.60 2.13 -6.96
CA LEU A 70 10.20 1.70 -6.90
C LEU A 70 10.04 0.30 -6.31
N ARG A 71 10.94 -0.66 -6.64
CA ARG A 71 10.97 -1.98 -6.01
C ARG A 71 11.21 -1.87 -4.50
N SER A 72 12.15 -1.02 -4.10
CA SER A 72 12.41 -0.77 -2.68
C SER A 72 11.20 -0.17 -1.96
N GLU A 73 10.45 0.71 -2.64
CA GLU A 73 9.20 1.28 -2.11
C GLU A 73 8.09 0.23 -2.02
N PHE A 74 7.90 -0.56 -3.06
CA PHE A 74 6.94 -1.67 -3.11
C PHE A 74 7.17 -2.67 -1.97
N GLU A 75 8.41 -3.09 -1.75
CA GLU A 75 8.75 -3.99 -0.64
C GLU A 75 8.57 -3.37 0.75
N ARG A 76 8.69 -2.04 0.89
CA ARG A 76 8.34 -1.36 2.16
C ARG A 76 6.83 -1.35 2.37
N THR A 77 6.05 -1.03 1.33
CA THR A 77 4.58 -1.03 1.38
C THR A 77 4.06 -2.41 1.73
N ARG A 78 4.54 -3.46 1.05
CA ARG A 78 4.16 -4.86 1.30
C ARG A 78 4.48 -5.33 2.73
N ARG A 79 5.62 -4.92 3.27
CA ARG A 79 5.96 -5.19 4.69
C ARG A 79 5.01 -4.46 5.64
N SER A 80 4.56 -3.26 5.30
CA SER A 80 3.56 -2.53 6.07
C SER A 80 2.19 -3.23 6.01
N GLU A 81 1.77 -3.69 4.83
CA GLU A 81 0.53 -4.46 4.66
C GLU A 81 0.51 -5.71 5.53
N ALA A 82 1.61 -6.48 5.54
CA ALA A 82 1.72 -7.66 6.38
C ALA A 82 1.55 -7.31 7.88
N LYS A 83 2.23 -6.27 8.36
CA LYS A 83 2.09 -5.81 9.76
C LYS A 83 0.67 -5.35 10.10
N VAL A 84 0.02 -4.62 9.19
CA VAL A 84 -1.35 -4.13 9.39
C VAL A 84 -2.34 -5.29 9.37
N LYS A 85 -2.10 -6.29 8.51
CA LYS A 85 -2.87 -7.55 8.50
C LYS A 85 -2.71 -8.31 9.81
N ASP A 86 -1.49 -8.56 10.26
CA ASP A 86 -1.24 -9.30 11.51
C ASP A 86 -1.91 -8.61 12.71
N LYS A 87 -1.90 -7.27 12.76
CA LYS A 87 -2.64 -6.49 13.77
C LYS A 87 -4.15 -6.61 13.64
N SER A 88 -4.68 -6.61 12.42
CA SER A 88 -6.11 -6.80 12.17
C SER A 88 -6.57 -8.16 12.67
N ASP A 89 -5.82 -9.21 12.32
CA ASP A 89 -6.12 -10.59 12.69
C ASP A 89 -6.06 -10.74 14.23
N ALA A 90 -5.04 -10.19 14.89
CA ALA A 90 -4.96 -10.19 16.35
C ALA A 90 -6.12 -9.47 17.05
N LEU A 91 -6.58 -8.33 16.52
CA LEU A 91 -7.74 -7.62 17.07
C LEU A 91 -9.06 -8.36 16.83
N GLN A 92 -9.14 -9.15 15.76
CA GLN A 92 -10.29 -10.04 15.51
C GLN A 92 -10.31 -11.17 16.54
N ASP A 93 -9.16 -11.78 16.81
CA ASP A 93 -9.03 -12.80 17.85
C ASP A 93 -9.41 -12.23 19.23
N GLU A 94 -8.97 -11.01 19.56
CA GLU A 94 -9.37 -10.34 20.81
C GLU A 94 -10.88 -10.06 20.88
N LEU A 95 -11.53 -9.69 19.76
CA LEU A 95 -12.99 -9.53 19.71
C LEU A 95 -13.72 -10.85 19.94
N GLU A 96 -13.22 -11.93 19.35
CA GLU A 96 -13.77 -13.27 19.55
C GLU A 96 -13.61 -13.71 21.02
N GLU A 97 -12.46 -13.43 21.63
CA GLU A 97 -12.25 -13.67 23.07
C GLU A 97 -13.22 -12.86 23.94
N ILE A 98 -13.35 -11.54 23.69
CA ILE A 98 -14.28 -10.67 24.44
C ILE A 98 -15.71 -11.22 24.39
N LYS A 99 -16.15 -11.60 23.20
CA LYS A 99 -17.47 -12.19 22.99
C LYS A 99 -17.62 -13.50 23.77
N PHE A 100 -16.63 -14.38 23.70
CA PHE A 100 -16.67 -15.66 24.40
C PHE A 100 -16.72 -15.49 25.92
N ARG A 101 -15.92 -14.56 26.48
CA ARG A 101 -15.91 -14.27 27.92
C ARG A 101 -17.22 -13.64 28.41
N TYR A 102 -17.85 -12.81 27.57
CA TYR A 102 -19.21 -12.34 27.83
C TYR A 102 -20.23 -13.49 27.86
N GLU A 103 -20.16 -14.44 26.93
CA GLU A 103 -21.03 -15.63 26.94
C GLU A 103 -20.83 -16.52 28.19
N LEU A 104 -19.63 -16.50 28.78
CA LEU A 104 -19.33 -17.13 30.06
C LEU A 104 -19.81 -16.33 31.28
N GLY A 105 -20.31 -15.11 31.07
CA GLY A 105 -20.77 -14.20 32.13
C GLY A 105 -19.64 -13.47 32.88
N GLU A 106 -18.43 -13.44 32.33
CA GLU A 106 -17.30 -12.67 32.93
C GLU A 106 -17.46 -11.16 32.75
N TYR A 107 -18.26 -10.72 31.77
CA TYR A 107 -18.54 -9.32 31.48
C TYR A 107 -20.02 -9.01 31.59
N SER A 108 -20.35 -7.82 32.08
CA SER A 108 -21.70 -7.26 31.92
C SER A 108 -21.97 -6.92 30.44
N GLN A 109 -23.24 -6.67 30.09
CA GLN A 109 -23.60 -6.19 28.76
C GLN A 109 -22.87 -4.89 28.43
N GLU A 110 -22.85 -3.96 29.37
CA GLU A 110 -22.22 -2.65 29.20
C GLU A 110 -20.69 -2.76 29.02
N GLU A 111 -20.04 -3.67 29.77
CA GLU A 111 -18.61 -3.92 29.64
C GLU A 111 -18.26 -4.57 28.30
N HIS A 112 -19.03 -5.58 27.89
CA HIS A 112 -18.90 -6.23 26.58
C HIS A 112 -19.05 -5.23 25.45
N ASP A 113 -20.10 -4.41 25.48
CA ASP A 113 -20.40 -3.46 24.42
C ASP A 113 -19.30 -2.41 24.31
N ARG A 114 -18.83 -1.87 25.44
CA ARG A 114 -17.72 -0.91 25.45
C ARG A 114 -16.44 -1.50 24.86
N LEU A 115 -16.02 -2.69 25.32
CA LEU A 115 -14.79 -3.33 24.84
C LEU A 115 -14.89 -3.71 23.36
N SER A 116 -16.05 -4.22 22.94
CA SER A 116 -16.29 -4.58 21.54
C SER A 116 -16.30 -3.37 20.63
N GLU A 117 -16.97 -2.27 21.02
CA GLU A 117 -16.98 -1.01 20.27
C GLU A 117 -15.57 -0.42 20.14
N GLU A 118 -14.78 -0.43 21.22
CA GLU A 118 -13.40 0.02 21.20
C GLU A 118 -12.59 -0.76 20.15
N LYS A 119 -12.58 -2.10 20.22
CA LYS A 119 -11.83 -2.94 19.28
C LYS A 119 -12.33 -2.81 17.84
N MET A 120 -13.65 -2.79 17.63
CA MET A 120 -14.24 -2.57 16.31
C MET A 120 -13.84 -1.23 15.70
N SER A 121 -13.74 -0.16 16.52
CA SER A 121 -13.31 1.16 16.05
C SER A 121 -11.85 1.14 15.56
N VAL A 122 -10.98 0.40 16.24
CA VAL A 122 -9.58 0.21 15.87
C VAL A 122 -9.48 -0.63 14.60
N ILE A 123 -10.20 -1.76 14.51
CA ILE A 123 -10.26 -2.60 13.31
C ILE A 123 -10.75 -1.79 12.10
N LYS A 124 -11.76 -0.94 12.27
CA LYS A 124 -12.24 -0.06 11.19
C LYS A 124 -11.17 0.91 10.72
N THR A 125 -10.36 1.43 11.63
CA THR A 125 -9.26 2.35 11.31
C THR A 125 -8.12 1.63 10.59
N ILE A 126 -7.72 0.47 11.11
CA ILE A 126 -6.72 -0.42 10.49
C ILE A 126 -7.17 -0.90 9.11
N GLY A 127 -8.46 -1.21 8.94
CA GLY A 127 -9.04 -1.61 7.65
C GLY A 127 -8.93 -0.50 6.60
N LYS A 128 -9.13 0.77 6.98
CA LYS A 128 -8.87 1.91 6.08
C LYS A 128 -7.39 2.01 5.73
N GLU A 129 -6.49 1.86 6.70
CA GLU A 129 -5.05 1.88 6.46
C GLU A 129 -4.63 0.77 5.50
N LYS A 130 -5.09 -0.47 5.74
CA LYS A 130 -4.86 -1.63 4.88
C LYS A 130 -5.29 -1.36 3.44
N ALA A 131 -6.50 -0.87 3.23
CA ALA A 131 -7.00 -0.54 1.89
C ALA A 131 -6.13 0.51 1.18
N THR A 132 -5.61 1.52 1.90
CA THR A 132 -4.72 2.52 1.30
C THR A 132 -3.36 1.94 0.91
N LEU A 133 -2.83 1.01 1.70
CA LEU A 133 -1.56 0.34 1.40
C LEU A 133 -1.72 -0.61 0.20
N GLU A 134 -2.79 -1.41 0.17
CA GLU A 134 -3.11 -2.34 -0.91
C GLU A 134 -3.25 -1.64 -2.27
N GLU A 135 -3.95 -0.51 -2.32
CA GLU A 135 -4.06 0.29 -3.54
C GLU A 135 -2.68 0.79 -4.01
N SER A 136 -1.83 1.16 -3.07
CA SER A 136 -0.51 1.72 -3.38
C SER A 136 0.49 0.66 -3.81
N SER A 137 0.42 -0.52 -3.23
CA SER A 137 1.14 -1.72 -3.68
C SER A 137 0.71 -2.08 -5.10
N ARG A 138 -0.59 -2.02 -5.41
CA ARG A 138 -1.11 -2.24 -6.77
C ARG A 138 -0.55 -1.24 -7.78
N VAL A 139 -0.57 0.06 -7.46
CA VAL A 139 -0.01 1.11 -8.34
C VAL A 139 1.48 0.90 -8.59
N LEU A 140 2.26 0.66 -7.53
CA LEU A 140 3.71 0.42 -7.65
C LEU A 140 4.00 -0.83 -8.49
N SER A 141 3.24 -1.91 -8.30
CA SER A 141 3.36 -3.14 -9.09
C SER A 141 3.06 -2.91 -10.58
N ASP A 142 2.05 -2.08 -10.91
CA ASP A 142 1.74 -1.73 -12.30
C ASP A 142 2.88 -0.92 -12.93
N ILE A 143 3.40 0.10 -12.23
CA ILE A 143 4.55 0.90 -12.71
C ILE A 143 5.75 -0.01 -12.98
N LEU A 144 6.10 -0.90 -12.05
CA LEU A 144 7.21 -1.83 -12.21
C LEU A 144 7.03 -2.77 -13.40
N SER A 145 5.81 -3.29 -13.60
CA SER A 145 5.50 -4.14 -14.75
C SER A 145 5.70 -3.40 -16.08
N ARG A 146 5.36 -2.11 -16.13
CA ARG A 146 5.60 -1.26 -17.31
C ARG A 146 7.08 -1.00 -17.57
N ILE A 147 7.91 -0.90 -16.52
CA ILE A 147 9.37 -0.76 -16.67
C ILE A 147 9.99 -2.07 -17.15
N ASP A 148 9.63 -3.20 -16.54
CA ASP A 148 10.22 -4.51 -16.87
C ASP A 148 9.88 -4.94 -18.31
N GLY A 149 8.68 -4.61 -18.78
CA GLY A 149 8.35 -4.79 -20.20
C GLY A 149 9.10 -3.86 -21.15
N ALA A 150 9.80 -2.82 -20.68
CA ALA A 150 10.53 -1.84 -21.51
C ALA A 150 12.00 -2.22 -21.65
N LEU A 151 12.56 -2.81 -20.59
CA LEU A 151 13.93 -3.31 -20.57
C LEU A 151 14.08 -4.64 -21.32
N GLY A 152 12.97 -5.23 -21.76
CA GLY A 152 12.92 -6.55 -22.38
C GLY A 152 13.18 -7.66 -21.36
N PRO A 153 12.96 -8.94 -21.72
CA PRO A 153 13.46 -10.04 -20.91
C PRO A 153 14.98 -9.92 -20.85
N SER A 154 15.52 -9.55 -19.69
CA SER A 154 16.95 -9.66 -19.44
C SER A 154 17.33 -11.13 -19.64
N GLU A 155 18.11 -11.42 -20.68
CA GLU A 155 18.66 -12.76 -20.96
C GLU A 155 19.70 -13.22 -19.91
N GLU A 156 19.68 -12.65 -18.70
CA GLU A 156 20.56 -13.02 -17.59
C GLU A 156 19.96 -14.12 -16.68
N SER A 157 18.87 -14.76 -17.12
CA SER A 157 18.31 -15.97 -16.51
C SER A 157 18.13 -17.08 -17.55
N ALA A 158 19.15 -17.29 -18.37
CA ALA A 158 19.26 -18.46 -19.22
C ALA A 158 20.61 -19.14 -18.98
N GLY A 159 20.61 -20.19 -18.17
CA GLY A 159 21.61 -21.25 -18.26
C GLY A 159 22.69 -21.30 -17.18
N VAL A 160 22.31 -21.52 -15.91
CA VAL A 160 23.08 -22.48 -15.11
C VAL A 160 22.56 -23.86 -15.50
N THR A 161 23.14 -24.42 -16.56
CA THR A 161 23.08 -25.86 -16.79
C THR A 161 23.98 -26.54 -15.76
N PRO A 162 23.48 -27.44 -14.90
CA PRO A 162 24.34 -28.41 -14.26
C PRO A 162 24.66 -29.46 -15.33
N GLU A 163 25.70 -29.20 -16.12
CA GLU A 163 26.27 -30.21 -17.00
C GLU A 163 27.06 -31.20 -16.15
N GLY A 164 26.36 -32.27 -15.75
CA GLY A 164 26.98 -33.48 -15.27
C GLY A 164 27.76 -34.14 -16.41
N ALA A 165 29.08 -34.19 -16.26
CA ALA A 165 29.95 -35.09 -16.99
C ALA A 165 31.00 -35.66 -16.03
N ALA A 166 30.60 -36.67 -15.26
CA ALA A 166 31.51 -37.62 -14.65
C ALA A 166 31.04 -39.02 -15.03
N PRO A 167 31.74 -39.76 -15.90
CA PRO A 167 31.54 -41.18 -16.04
C PRO A 167 32.37 -41.94 -15.00
N GLU A 168 31.68 -42.78 -14.22
CA GLU A 168 32.07 -44.15 -13.82
C GLU A 168 33.07 -44.79 -14.82
N VAL A 169 34.05 -45.63 -14.48
CA VAL A 169 34.27 -46.64 -13.43
C VAL A 169 35.71 -47.16 -13.63
N GLU A 170 36.44 -47.50 -12.55
CA GLU A 170 37.36 -48.66 -12.49
C GLU A 170 37.87 -48.80 -11.05
N ALA A 171 37.19 -49.63 -10.26
CA ALA A 171 37.64 -50.05 -8.94
C ALA A 171 37.84 -51.58 -8.96
N GLU A 172 39.11 -51.96 -8.92
CA GLU A 172 39.59 -53.34 -8.89
C GLU A 172 39.28 -53.99 -7.54
N VAL A 173 38.79 -55.23 -7.62
CA VAL A 173 38.39 -56.11 -6.53
C VAL A 173 39.61 -56.77 -5.91
N THR A 174 39.76 -56.68 -4.58
CA THR A 174 40.49 -57.69 -3.80
C THR A 174 39.72 -58.09 -2.55
N ILE A 175 39.50 -59.40 -2.42
CA ILE A 175 38.68 -60.11 -1.44
C ILE A 175 39.55 -60.63 -0.28
N ALA A 176 38.92 -60.78 0.90
CA ALA A 176 39.17 -61.74 2.00
C ALA A 176 39.81 -61.20 3.29
N PRO A 177 39.59 -61.85 4.46
CA PRO A 177 38.28 -62.06 5.09
C PRO A 177 38.27 -61.71 6.61
N GLU A 178 37.05 -61.68 7.16
CA GLU A 178 36.63 -61.75 8.58
C GLU A 178 37.51 -62.61 9.53
N PRO A 179 37.46 -62.45 10.89
CA PRO A 179 36.19 -62.44 11.63
C PRO A 179 36.09 -61.64 12.95
N ALA A 180 34.84 -61.50 13.43
CA ALA A 180 34.37 -61.88 14.76
C ALA A 180 33.75 -60.81 15.70
N ILE A 181 32.42 -60.94 15.86
CA ILE A 181 31.68 -61.17 17.12
C ILE A 181 31.36 -59.99 18.08
N SER A 182 30.05 -59.86 18.37
CA SER A 182 29.39 -59.40 19.64
C SER A 182 29.44 -57.91 20.00
N LYS A 183 28.41 -57.28 20.60
CA LYS A 183 27.28 -57.74 21.41
C LYS A 183 26.21 -56.63 21.52
N VAL A 184 24.98 -57.09 21.68
CA VAL A 184 23.77 -56.44 22.21
C VAL A 184 24.00 -55.67 23.51
N SER A 185 23.30 -54.54 23.71
CA SER A 185 22.55 -54.25 24.95
C SER A 185 21.59 -53.06 24.85
N LYS A 186 20.44 -53.26 25.51
CA LYS A 186 19.20 -52.45 25.63
C LYS A 186 19.35 -51.26 26.62
N PRO A 187 18.34 -50.37 26.71
CA PRO A 187 18.34 -49.17 27.53
C PRO A 187 17.85 -49.45 28.96
N GLU A 188 18.32 -48.65 29.91
CA GLU A 188 17.80 -48.61 31.29
C GLU A 188 17.43 -47.18 31.68
N THR A 189 16.20 -47.09 32.15
CA THR A 189 15.52 -45.95 32.77
C THR A 189 16.00 -45.82 34.20
N GLU A 190 16.48 -44.64 34.62
CA GLU A 190 16.42 -44.23 36.03
C GLU A 190 16.13 -42.72 36.13
N VAL A 191 15.10 -42.42 36.91
CA VAL A 191 14.71 -41.10 37.39
C VAL A 191 15.48 -40.85 38.69
N PRO A 192 15.81 -39.59 39.03
CA PRO A 192 15.50 -39.17 40.39
C PRO A 192 14.92 -37.75 40.48
N HIS A 193 13.81 -37.65 41.21
CA HIS A 193 13.40 -36.45 41.94
C HIS A 193 14.47 -36.05 42.95
N THR A 194 14.77 -34.75 43.10
CA THR A 194 14.26 -33.89 44.19
C THR A 194 15.07 -32.60 44.33
N GLN A 195 14.36 -31.56 44.82
CA GLN A 195 14.82 -30.37 45.53
C GLN A 195 15.20 -29.11 44.71
N THR A 196 14.23 -28.20 44.67
CA THR A 196 14.41 -26.75 44.64
C THR A 196 15.21 -26.26 45.84
N PRO A 197 16.01 -25.20 45.65
CA PRO A 197 15.85 -24.00 46.48
C PRO A 197 15.60 -22.75 45.64
N LEU A 198 14.75 -21.88 46.19
CA LEU A 198 14.64 -20.46 45.89
C LEU A 198 15.98 -19.75 46.15
N ASP A 199 16.07 -18.53 45.63
CA ASP A 199 17.05 -17.47 45.88
C ASP A 199 18.16 -17.34 44.82
N ASP A 200 17.89 -16.49 43.82
CA ASP A 200 18.83 -15.46 43.31
C ASP A 200 18.14 -14.62 42.23
N ILE A 201 17.30 -13.68 42.67
CA ILE A 201 16.96 -12.48 41.92
C ILE A 201 17.71 -11.33 42.60
N ALA A 202 18.89 -11.00 42.09
CA ALA A 202 19.60 -9.80 42.51
C ALA A 202 20.53 -9.30 41.40
N GLY A 203 20.19 -8.14 40.85
CA GLY A 203 21.16 -7.18 40.32
C GLY A 203 21.30 -7.12 38.81
N GLU A 204 20.49 -6.27 38.16
CA GLU A 204 20.97 -5.30 37.15
C GLU A 204 19.81 -4.41 36.66
N LEU A 205 19.38 -3.46 37.49
CA LEU A 205 18.59 -2.30 37.04
C LEU A 205 18.80 -1.14 38.03
N GLU A 206 19.87 -0.36 37.87
CA GLU A 206 19.94 1.01 38.44
C GLU A 206 20.80 1.96 37.58
N ALA A 207 20.39 3.23 37.61
CA ALA A 207 20.93 4.45 37.01
C ALA A 207 20.62 4.63 35.51
N GLU A 208 19.91 5.68 35.06
CA GLU A 208 20.13 7.09 35.41
C GLU A 208 18.86 7.91 35.12
N MET A 209 18.11 8.29 36.17
CA MET A 209 17.13 9.37 36.14
C MET A 209 17.82 10.64 36.64
N LYS A 210 17.78 11.71 35.84
CA LYS A 210 18.32 13.01 36.19
C LYS A 210 17.19 14.04 36.14
N GLU A 211 16.69 14.41 37.32
CA GLU A 211 15.94 15.64 37.52
C GLU A 211 16.89 16.85 37.56
N PRO A 212 16.37 18.04 37.25
CA PRO A 212 16.73 19.17 38.11
C PRO A 212 15.53 19.94 38.65
N GLU A 213 15.68 20.26 39.94
CA GLU A 213 14.93 21.13 40.82
C GLU A 213 14.73 22.56 40.29
N THR A 214 13.46 22.96 40.22
CA THR A 214 12.84 24.15 40.85
C THR A 214 13.70 25.37 41.22
N GLU A 215 13.34 26.53 40.66
CA GLU A 215 13.40 27.82 41.36
C GLU A 215 11.99 28.43 41.47
N GLU A 216 11.65 28.79 42.69
CA GLU A 216 10.50 29.58 43.12
C GLU A 216 10.46 30.94 42.42
N LEU A 217 9.26 31.48 42.20
CA LEU A 217 8.93 32.82 42.68
C LEU A 217 7.40 32.97 42.77
N ALA A 218 7.00 33.44 43.95
CA ALA A 218 5.65 33.61 44.44
C ALA A 218 4.83 34.68 43.72
N SER A 219 3.51 34.53 43.74
CA SER A 219 2.61 35.62 44.17
C SER A 219 1.18 35.08 44.39
N ASP A 220 0.74 35.22 45.63
CA ASP A 220 -0.64 35.18 46.11
C ASP A 220 -1.65 35.91 45.21
N GLU A 221 -2.81 35.30 44.94
CA GLU A 221 -4.07 35.95 45.31
C GLU A 221 -5.19 34.92 45.54
N LYS A 222 -5.92 35.18 46.62
CA LYS A 222 -6.85 34.29 47.31
C LYS A 222 -8.26 34.81 47.07
N VAL A 223 -9.12 34.08 46.36
CA VAL A 223 -10.57 34.24 46.51
C VAL A 223 -11.28 32.89 46.42
N SER A 224 -11.58 32.37 47.61
CA SER A 224 -12.67 31.45 47.90
C SER A 224 -14.01 32.08 47.51
N LEU A 225 -14.96 31.30 46.99
CA LEU A 225 -16.33 31.24 47.51
C LEU A 225 -17.18 30.18 46.77
N SER A 226 -17.96 29.50 47.60
CA SER A 226 -18.89 28.40 47.37
C SER A 226 -20.05 28.73 46.43
N GLY A 227 -20.69 27.69 45.87
CA GLY A 227 -21.91 27.77 45.04
C GLY A 227 -23.11 28.44 45.74
N PRO A 228 -24.26 28.58 45.03
CA PRO A 228 -25.06 27.41 44.64
C PRO A 228 -25.82 27.52 43.29
N GLU A 229 -26.26 26.37 42.76
CA GLU A 229 -27.44 26.20 41.88
C GLU A 229 -28.74 26.40 42.71
N PRO A 230 -29.97 26.38 42.16
CA PRO A 230 -30.47 26.51 40.77
C PRO A 230 -31.59 27.59 40.67
N GLU A 231 -32.01 28.04 39.48
CA GLU A 231 -33.43 28.41 39.21
C GLU A 231 -33.73 28.36 37.70
N GLU A 232 -34.86 27.72 37.38
CA GLU A 232 -35.50 27.70 36.07
C GLU A 232 -36.14 29.03 35.73
N ILE A 233 -35.95 29.51 34.48
CA ILE A 233 -36.93 30.38 33.81
C ILE A 233 -36.91 30.05 32.32
N GLY A 234 -38.05 29.55 31.82
CA GLY A 234 -38.30 29.37 30.41
C GLY A 234 -38.40 30.68 29.64
N SER A 235 -38.05 30.64 28.37
CA SER A 235 -38.52 31.61 27.38
C SER A 235 -38.54 30.95 26.01
N GLU A 236 -39.76 30.87 25.48
CA GLU A 236 -40.06 30.69 24.06
C GLU A 236 -39.09 31.49 23.19
N LEU A 237 -38.43 30.81 22.27
CA LEU A 237 -37.85 31.43 21.09
C LEU A 237 -38.40 30.74 19.86
N VAL A 238 -39.34 31.48 19.28
CA VAL A 238 -39.94 31.36 17.96
C VAL A 238 -38.91 30.86 16.95
N SER A 239 -39.06 29.62 16.51
CA SER A 239 -38.36 29.09 15.35
C SER A 239 -38.98 29.73 14.10
N GLU A 240 -38.36 30.79 13.60
CA GLU A 240 -38.56 31.25 12.23
C GLU A 240 -38.25 30.08 11.29
N SER A 241 -39.31 29.49 10.75
CA SER A 241 -39.30 28.45 9.73
C SER A 241 -38.66 29.02 8.46
N LYS A 242 -37.34 28.92 8.39
CA LYS A 242 -36.56 29.04 7.17
C LYS A 242 -36.95 27.84 6.31
N GLU A 243 -37.73 28.07 5.26
CA GLU A 243 -38.06 27.03 4.28
C GLU A 243 -36.76 26.45 3.69
N GLU A 244 -36.33 25.32 4.25
CA GLU A 244 -35.23 24.52 3.73
C GLU A 244 -35.72 23.87 2.44
N LYS A 245 -35.30 24.45 1.31
CA LYS A 245 -35.65 23.95 -0.02
C LYS A 245 -34.92 22.64 -0.28
N GLU A 246 -35.54 21.52 0.07
CA GLU A 246 -35.08 20.18 -0.33
C GLU A 246 -35.02 20.03 -1.86
N LEU A 247 -33.93 19.46 -2.38
CA LEU A 247 -33.68 19.32 -3.82
C LEU A 247 -33.75 17.85 -4.25
N LYS A 248 -34.70 17.52 -5.13
CA LYS A 248 -34.89 16.15 -5.62
C LYS A 248 -34.00 15.86 -6.82
N CYS A 249 -33.31 14.72 -6.77
CA CYS A 249 -32.48 14.26 -7.86
C CYS A 249 -33.34 13.87 -9.09
N PRO A 250 -33.08 14.43 -10.28
CA PRO A 250 -33.84 14.09 -11.49
C PRO A 250 -33.56 12.66 -12.01
N ASN A 251 -32.46 12.05 -11.59
CA ASN A 251 -32.06 10.72 -12.05
C ASN A 251 -32.66 9.59 -11.20
N CYS A 252 -32.68 9.72 -9.87
CA CYS A 252 -33.14 8.64 -8.98
C CYS A 252 -34.26 9.03 -7.99
N GLY A 253 -34.67 10.30 -7.96
CA GLY A 253 -35.74 10.78 -7.08
C GLY A 253 -35.36 10.96 -5.61
N PHE A 254 -34.11 10.70 -5.21
CA PHE A 254 -33.64 10.93 -3.84
C PHE A 254 -33.65 12.43 -3.50
N THR A 255 -34.08 12.75 -2.28
CA THR A 255 -34.13 14.12 -1.77
C THR A 255 -32.78 14.45 -1.12
N ASN A 256 -32.11 15.48 -1.63
CA ASN A 256 -30.82 15.94 -1.15
C ASN A 256 -30.95 17.33 -0.51
N MET A 257 -29.94 17.70 0.28
CA MET A 257 -29.89 19.03 0.87
C MET A 257 -29.74 20.12 -0.22
N PRO A 258 -30.28 21.34 0.00
CA PRO A 258 -30.25 22.42 -0.98
C PRO A 258 -28.86 22.77 -1.50
N ASP A 259 -27.81 22.56 -0.70
CA ASP A 259 -26.41 22.85 -1.00
C ASP A 259 -25.66 21.68 -1.67
N SER A 260 -26.30 20.52 -1.83
CA SER A 260 -25.68 19.34 -2.45
C SER A 260 -25.47 19.56 -3.95
N TRP A 261 -24.23 19.44 -4.41
CA TRP A 261 -23.87 19.53 -5.84
C TRP A 261 -24.12 18.21 -6.59
N TYR A 262 -24.13 17.09 -5.86
CA TYR A 262 -24.32 15.75 -6.40
C TYR A 262 -25.32 14.98 -5.52
N CYS A 263 -26.05 14.05 -6.13
CA CYS A 263 -26.98 13.19 -5.42
C CYS A 263 -26.24 12.18 -4.54
N GLU A 264 -26.52 12.14 -3.25
CA GLU A 264 -25.88 11.20 -2.31
C GLU A 264 -26.21 9.73 -2.61
N LYS A 265 -27.34 9.47 -3.29
CA LYS A 265 -27.76 8.11 -3.60
C LYS A 265 -27.23 7.58 -4.93
N CYS A 266 -27.10 8.42 -5.96
CA CYS A 266 -26.73 7.95 -7.30
C CYS A 266 -25.56 8.72 -7.95
N GLY A 267 -25.03 9.74 -7.30
CA GLY A 267 -23.90 10.55 -7.79
C GLY A 267 -24.22 11.51 -8.94
N ALA A 268 -25.48 11.60 -9.39
CA ALA A 268 -25.86 12.52 -10.46
C ALA A 268 -25.76 13.99 -10.02
N GLU A 269 -25.28 14.86 -10.90
CA GLU A 269 -25.22 16.30 -10.65
C GLU A 269 -26.61 16.91 -10.42
N LEU A 270 -26.69 17.76 -9.40
CA LEU A 270 -27.89 18.46 -8.99
C LEU A 270 -27.76 19.91 -9.46
N VAL A 271 -28.26 20.20 -10.65
CA VAL A 271 -28.14 21.53 -11.27
C VAL A 271 -28.89 22.57 -10.43
N GLN A 272 -28.16 23.43 -9.72
CA GLN A 272 -28.74 24.55 -8.99
C GLN A 272 -29.00 25.73 -9.93
N GLU A 273 -30.18 25.77 -10.54
CA GLU A 273 -30.60 26.95 -11.32
C GLU A 273 -31.06 28.09 -10.40
N SER A 274 -30.12 28.86 -9.85
CA SER A 274 -30.41 30.24 -9.43
C SER A 274 -30.46 31.13 -10.68
N LYS A 275 -31.67 31.48 -11.12
CA LYS A 275 -31.94 32.37 -12.27
C LYS A 275 -31.05 33.63 -12.28
N GLY A 276 -30.33 33.85 -13.38
CA GLY A 276 -29.62 35.12 -13.59
C GLY A 276 -28.70 35.23 -14.82
N GLY A 277 -29.24 35.09 -16.05
CA GLY A 277 -28.81 35.88 -17.21
C GLY A 277 -27.56 35.49 -18.02
N GLY A 278 -27.78 35.10 -19.28
CA GLY A 278 -27.09 35.76 -20.41
C GLY A 278 -26.12 34.95 -21.26
N ALA A 279 -26.56 34.69 -22.49
CA ALA A 279 -25.80 34.50 -23.74
C ALA A 279 -25.13 33.14 -24.01
N GLY A 280 -25.76 32.36 -24.92
CA GLY A 280 -25.08 31.31 -25.71
C GLY A 280 -24.10 31.88 -26.75
N PRO A 281 -23.62 31.10 -27.75
CA PRO A 281 -24.48 30.25 -28.59
C PRO A 281 -23.94 28.86 -28.97
N LEU A 282 -24.89 27.96 -29.23
CA LEU A 282 -24.99 27.02 -30.36
C LEU A 282 -23.70 26.69 -31.12
N HIS A 283 -23.36 25.39 -31.23
CA HIS A 283 -23.08 24.70 -32.50
C HIS A 283 -23.11 23.17 -32.28
N SER A 284 -24.22 22.55 -32.70
CA SER A 284 -24.22 21.24 -33.37
C SER A 284 -24.56 21.56 -34.83
N PRO A 285 -23.93 20.97 -35.86
CA PRO A 285 -24.45 19.68 -36.34
C PRO A 285 -23.45 18.77 -37.09
N SER A 286 -23.93 17.55 -37.34
CA SER A 286 -23.61 16.65 -38.46
C SER A 286 -22.34 15.78 -38.41
N ALA A 287 -22.57 14.48 -38.27
CA ALA A 287 -21.87 13.49 -39.08
C ALA A 287 -22.90 12.69 -39.90
N ARG A 288 -23.13 13.13 -41.15
CA ARG A 288 -23.57 12.25 -42.24
C ARG A 288 -22.31 11.58 -42.78
N LEU A 289 -22.29 10.24 -42.84
CA LEU A 289 -21.44 9.52 -43.79
C LEU A 289 -22.34 8.66 -44.67
N ARG A 290 -22.19 8.89 -45.97
CA ARG A 290 -22.93 8.27 -47.06
C ARG A 290 -22.38 6.87 -47.33
N LYS A 291 -23.30 6.03 -47.81
CA LYS A 291 -23.07 4.81 -48.60
C LYS A 291 -21.92 4.93 -49.60
N THR A 292 -21.16 3.85 -49.72
CA THR A 292 -20.70 3.36 -51.02
C THR A 292 -21.19 1.92 -51.20
N GLU A 293 -21.97 1.71 -52.25
CA GLU A 293 -22.30 0.42 -52.84
C GLU A 293 -21.20 0.02 -53.82
N ALA A 294 -20.90 -1.28 -53.90
CA ALA A 294 -20.44 -2.03 -55.07
C ALA A 294 -20.01 -3.43 -54.58
N PHE A 295 -20.27 -4.57 -55.21
CA PHE A 295 -21.04 -4.97 -56.39
C PHE A 295 -21.06 -6.51 -56.30
N LEU A 296 -22.15 -7.14 -56.76
CA LEU A 296 -22.32 -8.55 -57.20
C LEU A 296 -21.43 -9.65 -56.62
#